data_AF-A0A2S9M972-F1
#
_entry.id   AF-A0A2S9M972-F1
#
_cell.length_a   1.000
_cell.length_b   1.000
_cell.length_c   1.000
_cell.angle_alpha   90.00
_cell.angle_beta   90.00
_cell.angle_gamma   90.00
#
_symmetry.space_group_name_H-M   'P 1'
#
loop_
_entity.id
_entity.type
_entity.pdbx_description
1 polymer ?
#
loop_
_entity_poly.entity_id
_entity_poly.type
_entity_poly.pdbx_seq_one_letter_code
_entity_poly.pdbx_strand_id
1 'polypeptide(L)'
;ATTKNTTDIAGVKGDVTNITNNIANGTVGLVQQDPTSKQITVAKDKDGTSVSIAGTAGNRTLTGINAGALSATSTDAVNGAQLFATNQNVAKNTSDIGGLTTQVTNISNSVTNATRFVNAKGSSTDKAAVATGTRDVAIGAGAVADSTNASGHNPQNYSVAIGNGATANGGGAVAFGGGAVVGSG
;
A
#
# COMPACT_ATOMS: atom_id res chain seq x y z
N ALA A 1 22.13 -59.40 -54.90
CA ALA A 1 21.20 -58.26 -54.76
C ALA A 1 20.13 -58.53 -53.70
N THR A 2 19.37 -59.63 -53.80
CA THR A 2 18.29 -59.97 -52.84
C THR A 2 18.76 -60.09 -51.39
N THR A 3 19.86 -60.81 -51.11
CA THR A 3 20.41 -60.95 -49.75
C THR A 3 20.79 -59.61 -49.11
N LYS A 4 21.45 -58.74 -49.88
CA LYS A 4 21.79 -57.38 -49.43
C LYS A 4 20.53 -56.60 -49.08
N ASN A 5 19.53 -56.63 -49.97
CA ASN A 5 18.25 -55.95 -49.74
C ASN A 5 17.55 -56.49 -48.48
N THR A 6 17.57 -57.81 -48.24
CA THR A 6 17.01 -58.39 -47.02
C THR A 6 17.69 -57.88 -45.75
N THR A 7 19.03 -57.81 -45.73
CA THR A 7 19.78 -57.25 -44.59
C THR A 7 19.49 -55.77 -44.39
N ASP A 8 19.51 -54.98 -45.47
CA ASP A 8 19.24 -53.54 -45.41
C ASP A 8 17.83 -53.27 -44.85
N ILE A 9 16.82 -54.02 -45.32
CA ILE A 9 15.44 -53.92 -44.83
C ILE A 9 15.33 -54.31 -43.34
N ALA A 10 16.04 -55.34 -42.90
CA ALA A 10 16.07 -55.72 -41.49
C ALA A 10 16.70 -54.62 -40.61
N GLY A 11 17.77 -53.97 -41.09
CA GLY A 11 18.38 -52.81 -40.44
C GLY A 11 17.39 -51.64 -40.32
N VAL A 12 16.75 -51.26 -41.42
CA VAL A 12 15.73 -50.20 -41.44
C VAL A 12 14.58 -50.51 -40.47
N LYS A 13 14.12 -51.76 -40.39
CA LYS A 13 13.10 -52.18 -39.41
C LYS A 13 13.57 -51.95 -37.97
N GLY A 14 14.84 -52.21 -37.67
CA GLY A 14 15.45 -51.93 -36.38
C GLY A 14 15.48 -50.43 -36.07
N ASP A 15 15.94 -49.62 -37.02
CA ASP A 15 16.00 -48.17 -36.87
C ASP A 15 14.61 -47.55 -36.65
N VAL A 16 13.59 -48.01 -37.39
CA VAL A 16 12.20 -47.59 -37.20
C VAL A 16 11.67 -47.99 -35.83
N THR A 17 12.03 -49.18 -35.34
CA THR A 17 11.69 -49.63 -33.99
C THR A 17 12.33 -48.72 -32.94
N ASN A 18 13.59 -48.36 -33.11
CA ASN A 18 14.32 -47.48 -32.21
C ASN A 18 13.74 -46.06 -32.19
N ILE A 19 13.42 -45.48 -33.36
CA ILE A 19 12.77 -44.17 -33.46
C ILE A 19 11.42 -44.20 -32.74
N THR A 20 10.61 -45.24 -32.96
CA THR A 20 9.30 -45.39 -32.31
C THR A 20 9.45 -45.45 -30.79
N ASN A 21 10.39 -46.25 -30.30
CA ASN A 21 10.69 -46.33 -28.87
C ASN A 21 11.17 -44.99 -28.32
N ASN A 22 12.04 -44.28 -29.05
CA ASN A 22 12.56 -43.00 -28.60
C ASN A 22 11.47 -41.92 -28.51
N ILE A 23 10.55 -41.89 -29.48
CA ILE A 23 9.39 -40.98 -29.47
C ILE A 23 8.44 -41.34 -28.31
N ALA A 24 8.10 -42.62 -28.16
CA ALA A 24 7.21 -43.09 -27.09
C ALA A 24 7.76 -42.76 -25.69
N ASN A 25 9.08 -42.85 -25.52
CA ASN A 25 9.76 -42.52 -24.28
C ASN A 25 10.15 -41.04 -24.16
N GLY A 26 9.88 -40.19 -25.16
CA GLY A 26 10.22 -38.77 -25.14
C GLY A 26 11.72 -38.49 -25.06
N THR A 27 12.56 -39.30 -25.72
CA THR A 27 14.03 -39.20 -25.68
C THR A 27 14.64 -38.58 -26.95
N VAL A 28 13.81 -38.20 -27.92
CA VAL A 28 14.22 -37.51 -29.15
C VAL A 28 13.24 -36.38 -29.49
N GLY A 29 13.74 -35.28 -30.06
CA GLY A 29 12.94 -34.11 -30.45
C GLY A 29 13.21 -32.88 -29.59
N LEU A 30 12.35 -31.85 -29.71
CA LEU A 30 12.49 -30.61 -28.95
C LEU A 30 11.97 -30.71 -27.52
N VAL A 31 10.89 -31.48 -27.31
CA VAL A 31 10.34 -31.73 -25.97
C VAL A 31 10.78 -33.11 -25.54
N GLN A 32 11.48 -33.20 -24.42
CA GLN A 32 12.03 -34.46 -23.93
C GLN A 32 11.77 -34.60 -22.44
N GLN A 33 11.61 -35.84 -21.98
CA GLN A 33 11.57 -36.16 -20.56
C GLN A 33 12.88 -36.84 -20.16
N ASP A 34 13.55 -36.29 -19.14
CA ASP A 34 14.71 -36.94 -18.56
C ASP A 34 14.29 -38.24 -17.84
N PRO A 35 14.90 -39.40 -18.16
CA PRO A 35 14.46 -40.69 -17.64
C PRO A 35 14.70 -40.86 -16.14
N THR A 36 15.60 -40.07 -15.53
CA THR A 36 15.97 -40.19 -14.12
C THR A 36 15.14 -39.25 -13.25
N SER A 37 15.22 -37.95 -13.53
CA SER A 37 14.53 -36.88 -12.80
C SER A 37 13.05 -36.72 -13.18
N LYS A 38 12.64 -37.29 -14.32
CA LYS A 38 11.30 -37.13 -14.91
C LYS A 38 10.96 -35.69 -15.31
N GLN A 39 11.93 -34.78 -15.29
CA GLN A 39 11.76 -33.40 -15.74
C GLN A 39 11.48 -33.38 -17.24
N ILE A 40 10.45 -32.63 -17.64
CA ILE A 40 10.18 -32.32 -19.04
C ILE A 40 10.94 -31.03 -19.37
N THR A 41 11.72 -31.07 -20.45
CA THR A 41 12.46 -29.92 -20.97
C THR A 41 11.96 -29.58 -22.37
N VAL A 42 12.02 -28.30 -22.72
CA VAL A 42 11.61 -27.78 -24.03
C VAL A 42 12.80 -27.06 -24.65
N ALA A 43 13.29 -27.59 -25.76
CA ALA A 43 14.39 -27.04 -26.56
C ALA A 43 15.69 -26.75 -25.77
N LYS A 44 15.97 -27.52 -24.72
CA LYS A 44 17.12 -27.26 -23.81
C LYS A 44 18.50 -27.18 -24.48
N ASP A 45 18.68 -27.82 -25.63
CA ASP A 45 19.94 -27.85 -26.39
C ASP A 45 19.90 -26.90 -27.61
N LYS A 46 19.01 -25.91 -27.59
CA LYS A 46 18.83 -24.90 -28.64
C LYS A 46 18.77 -23.51 -28.03
N ASP A 47 19.22 -22.52 -28.77
CA ASP A 47 19.07 -21.11 -28.41
C ASP A 47 17.63 -20.61 -28.65
N GLY A 48 17.36 -19.38 -28.19
CA GLY A 48 16.07 -18.71 -28.32
C GLY A 48 15.56 -18.23 -26.97
N THR A 49 14.82 -17.13 -26.97
CA THR A 49 14.34 -16.47 -25.74
C THR A 49 12.82 -16.46 -25.62
N SER A 50 12.11 -17.18 -26.50
CA SER A 50 10.65 -17.15 -26.56
C SER A 50 10.07 -18.51 -26.93
N VAL A 51 8.96 -18.86 -26.27
CA VAL A 51 8.08 -19.97 -26.62
C VAL A 51 6.68 -19.41 -26.80
N SER A 52 6.13 -19.55 -28.00
CA SER A 52 4.73 -19.18 -28.27
C SER A 52 3.84 -20.42 -28.20
N ILE A 53 2.76 -20.33 -27.43
CA ILE A 53 1.69 -21.33 -27.38
C ILE A 53 0.43 -20.88 -28.12
N ALA A 54 0.50 -19.82 -28.92
CA ALA A 54 -0.62 -19.38 -29.75
C ALA A 54 -0.93 -20.41 -30.84
N GLY A 55 -2.20 -20.48 -31.25
CA GLY A 55 -2.69 -21.29 -32.36
C GLY A 55 -3.30 -20.42 -33.46
N THR A 56 -3.85 -21.07 -34.49
CA THR A 56 -4.54 -20.39 -35.61
C THR A 56 -5.78 -19.61 -35.17
N ALA A 57 -6.36 -19.97 -34.02
CA ALA A 57 -7.48 -19.27 -33.38
C ALA A 57 -7.04 -18.24 -32.32
N GLY A 58 -5.74 -17.94 -32.18
CA GLY A 58 -5.21 -16.99 -31.22
C GLY A 58 -4.56 -17.62 -29.98
N ASN A 59 -4.53 -16.88 -28.87
CA ASN A 59 -3.86 -17.28 -27.64
C ASN A 59 -4.54 -18.50 -26.98
N ARG A 60 -3.75 -19.33 -26.29
CA ARG A 60 -4.23 -20.48 -25.51
C ARG A 60 -4.10 -20.24 -24.02
N THR A 61 -5.00 -20.84 -23.25
CA THR A 61 -4.85 -20.95 -21.79
C THR A 61 -3.82 -22.02 -21.46
N LEU A 62 -2.81 -21.67 -20.66
CA LEU A 62 -1.89 -22.62 -20.05
C LEU A 62 -2.43 -23.01 -18.67
N THR A 63 -2.81 -24.27 -18.51
CA THR A 63 -3.40 -24.81 -17.26
C THR A 63 -2.54 -25.95 -16.70
N GLY A 64 -2.84 -26.40 -15.48
CA GLY A 64 -2.05 -27.41 -14.76
C GLY A 64 -0.76 -26.86 -14.15
N ILE A 65 -0.67 -25.53 -13.98
CA ILE A 65 0.49 -24.87 -13.38
C ILE A 65 0.39 -24.90 -11.86
N ASN A 66 1.31 -25.62 -11.22
CA ASN A 66 1.47 -25.58 -9.76
C ASN A 66 1.81 -24.17 -9.30
N ALA A 67 1.53 -23.83 -8.04
CA ALA A 67 1.90 -22.52 -7.50
C ALA A 67 3.44 -22.36 -7.57
N GLY A 68 3.90 -21.33 -8.28
CA GLY A 68 5.33 -21.04 -8.42
C GLY A 68 5.92 -20.46 -7.14
N ALA A 69 7.22 -20.64 -6.92
CA ALA A 69 7.90 -19.97 -5.82
C ALA A 69 7.82 -18.44 -5.98
N LEU A 70 7.55 -17.73 -4.88
CA LEU A 70 7.51 -16.26 -4.87
C LEU A 70 8.75 -15.74 -4.14
N SER A 71 9.80 -15.47 -4.91
CA SER A 71 11.07 -14.90 -4.44
C SER A 71 11.69 -14.00 -5.52
N ALA A 72 12.63 -13.14 -5.13
CA ALA A 72 13.28 -12.20 -6.05
C ALA A 72 14.06 -12.88 -7.20
N THR A 73 14.41 -14.16 -7.05
CA THR A 73 15.18 -14.93 -8.03
C THR A 73 14.36 -16.05 -8.67
N SER A 74 13.05 -16.12 -8.43
CA SER A 74 12.20 -17.17 -8.99
C SER A 74 12.02 -17.01 -10.49
N THR A 75 12.07 -18.14 -11.20
CA THR A 75 11.75 -18.23 -12.64
C THR A 75 10.47 -19.04 -12.88
N ASP A 76 9.73 -19.36 -11.83
CA ASP A 76 8.51 -20.15 -11.93
C ASP A 76 7.35 -19.32 -12.47
N ALA A 77 6.49 -19.95 -13.27
CA ALA A 77 5.23 -19.34 -13.65
C ALA A 77 4.30 -19.21 -12.43
N VAL A 78 3.60 -18.08 -12.32
CA VAL A 78 2.55 -17.89 -11.30
C VAL A 78 1.21 -18.39 -11.83
N ASN A 79 0.40 -18.99 -10.96
CA ASN A 79 -0.94 -19.44 -11.33
C ASN A 79 -2.04 -18.47 -10.88
N GLY A 80 -3.27 -18.75 -11.31
CA GLY A 80 -4.43 -17.91 -10.99
C GLY A 80 -4.74 -17.81 -9.49
N ALA A 81 -4.48 -18.85 -8.69
CA ALA A 81 -4.72 -18.81 -7.24
C ALA A 81 -3.80 -17.82 -6.53
N GLN A 82 -2.54 -17.73 -6.94
CA GLN A 82 -1.57 -16.78 -6.39
C GLN A 82 -1.94 -15.33 -6.73
N LEU A 83 -2.32 -15.06 -7.99
CA LEU A 83 -2.76 -13.73 -8.39
C LEU A 83 -4.09 -13.36 -7.70
N PHE A 84 -5.00 -14.31 -7.53
CA PHE A 84 -6.25 -14.10 -6.80
C PHE A 84 -6.00 -13.70 -5.34
N ALA A 85 -5.11 -14.40 -4.63
CA ALA A 85 -4.74 -14.04 -3.25
C ALA A 85 -4.20 -12.60 -3.16
N THR A 86 -3.38 -12.18 -4.12
CA THR A 86 -2.89 -10.80 -4.22
C THR A 86 -4.04 -9.81 -4.42
N ASN A 87 -4.97 -10.12 -5.34
CA ASN A 87 -6.12 -9.27 -5.62
C ASN A 87 -7.06 -9.11 -4.43
N GLN A 88 -7.21 -10.15 -3.59
CA GLN A 88 -7.98 -10.06 -2.35
C GLN A 88 -7.36 -9.05 -1.36
N ASN A 89 -6.03 -9.05 -1.24
CA ASN A 89 -5.33 -8.07 -0.40
C ASN A 89 -5.49 -6.64 -0.95
N VAL A 90 -5.44 -6.46 -2.27
CA VAL A 90 -5.67 -5.15 -2.92
C VAL A 90 -7.11 -4.66 -2.69
N ALA A 91 -8.10 -5.55 -2.82
CA ALA A 91 -9.50 -5.22 -2.56
C ALA A 91 -9.71 -4.80 -1.10
N LYS A 92 -9.10 -5.51 -0.15
CA LYS A 92 -9.12 -5.13 1.27
C LYS A 92 -8.53 -3.74 1.49
N ASN A 93 -7.34 -3.47 0.95
CA ASN A 93 -6.71 -2.15 1.06
C ASN A 93 -7.62 -1.04 0.50
N THR A 94 -8.27 -1.29 -0.64
CA THR A 94 -9.21 -0.35 -1.26
C THR A 94 -10.39 -0.03 -0.31
N SER A 95 -10.95 -1.06 0.33
CA SER A 95 -12.03 -0.88 1.32
C SER A 95 -11.55 -0.08 2.54
N ASP A 96 -10.38 -0.42 3.08
CA ASP A 96 -9.81 0.26 4.25
C ASP A 96 -9.57 1.76 3.97
N ILE A 97 -9.10 2.10 2.77
CA ILE A 97 -8.94 3.51 2.32
C ILE A 97 -10.28 4.24 2.25
N GLY A 98 -11.34 3.59 1.77
CA GLY A 98 -12.70 4.16 1.78
C GLY A 98 -13.19 4.45 3.20
N GLY A 99 -12.91 3.54 4.14
CA GLY A 99 -13.18 3.73 5.57
C GLY A 99 -12.43 4.94 6.16
N LEU A 100 -11.14 5.09 5.82
CA LEU A 100 -10.34 6.24 6.26
C LEU A 100 -10.89 7.57 5.72
N THR A 101 -11.31 7.60 4.45
CA THR A 101 -11.90 8.80 3.83
C THR A 101 -13.16 9.26 4.58
N THR A 102 -13.99 8.30 5.00
CA THR A 102 -15.19 8.56 5.81
C THR A 102 -14.81 9.13 7.17
N GLN A 103 -13.82 8.54 7.86
CA GLN A 103 -13.33 9.04 9.15
C GLN A 103 -12.79 10.47 9.04
N VAL A 104 -12.00 10.77 8.01
CA VAL A 104 -11.46 12.12 7.76
C VAL A 104 -12.58 13.14 7.54
N THR A 105 -13.62 12.77 6.80
CA THR A 105 -14.80 13.63 6.60
C THR A 105 -15.52 13.89 7.93
N ASN A 106 -15.72 12.85 8.75
CA ASN A 106 -16.33 12.98 10.07
C ASN A 106 -15.51 13.85 11.03
N ILE A 107 -14.17 13.73 10.99
CA ILE A 107 -13.26 14.59 11.74
C ILE A 107 -13.40 16.04 11.27
N SER A 108 -13.40 16.28 9.96
CA SER A 108 -13.54 17.62 9.38
C SER A 108 -14.85 18.28 9.80
N ASN A 109 -15.95 17.52 9.81
CA ASN A 109 -17.25 17.96 10.30
C ASN A 109 -17.24 18.24 11.81
N SER A 110 -16.62 17.36 12.61
CA SER A 110 -16.48 17.54 14.06
C SER A 110 -15.68 18.80 14.40
N VAL A 111 -14.59 19.05 13.68
CA VAL A 111 -13.78 20.28 13.82
C VAL A 111 -14.62 21.51 13.47
N THR A 112 -15.28 21.52 12.31
CA THR A 112 -16.17 22.61 11.88
C THR A 112 -17.26 22.91 12.92
N ASN A 113 -17.84 21.86 13.48
CA ASN A 113 -18.84 21.93 14.54
C ASN A 113 -18.29 22.51 15.84
N ALA A 114 -17.11 22.05 16.27
CA ALA A 114 -16.45 22.56 17.47
C ALA A 114 -16.11 24.06 17.33
N THR A 115 -15.69 24.50 16.15
CA THR A 115 -15.31 25.90 15.89
C THR A 115 -16.50 26.80 15.52
N ARG A 116 -17.73 26.28 15.33
CA ARG A 116 -18.87 27.08 14.83
C ARG A 116 -19.20 28.30 15.69
N PHE A 117 -18.98 28.19 17.00
CA PHE A 117 -19.25 29.25 17.98
C PHE A 117 -17.98 29.97 18.45
N VAL A 118 -16.80 29.43 18.11
CA VAL A 118 -15.49 30.02 18.39
C VAL A 118 -14.78 30.22 17.05
N ASN A 119 -15.27 31.19 16.27
CA ASN A 119 -14.72 31.48 14.94
C ASN A 119 -13.50 32.41 15.05
N ALA A 120 -12.39 31.87 15.54
CA ALA A 120 -11.10 32.55 15.61
C ALA A 120 -10.24 32.12 14.41
N LYS A 121 -10.16 32.96 13.38
CA LYS A 121 -9.24 32.72 12.26
C LYS A 121 -7.82 33.08 12.68
N GLY A 122 -6.89 32.15 12.45
CA GLY A 122 -5.46 32.38 12.65
C GLY A 122 -4.69 32.06 11.37
N SER A 123 -3.58 32.74 11.18
CA SER A 123 -2.52 32.39 10.23
C SER A 123 -1.43 31.59 10.96
N SER A 124 -0.68 30.75 10.24
CA SER A 124 0.51 30.08 10.79
C SER A 124 1.62 31.06 11.21
N THR A 125 1.50 32.33 10.81
CA THR A 125 2.40 33.43 11.19
C THR A 125 1.93 34.24 12.39
N ASP A 126 0.69 34.03 12.85
CA ASP A 126 0.14 34.77 13.98
C ASP A 126 0.82 34.33 15.29
N LYS A 127 1.00 35.27 16.22
CA LYS A 127 1.43 34.91 17.58
C LYS A 127 0.39 33.98 18.20
N ALA A 128 0.84 32.89 18.82
CA ALA A 128 -0.05 31.97 19.52
C ALA A 128 -0.80 32.69 20.66
N ALA A 129 -2.04 32.26 20.92
CA ALA A 129 -2.73 32.64 22.15
C ALA A 129 -2.05 31.93 23.34
N VAL A 130 -1.90 32.64 24.46
CA VAL A 130 -1.22 32.15 25.66
C VAL A 130 -2.20 32.18 26.82
N ALA A 131 -2.59 31.00 27.32
CA ALA A 131 -3.31 30.83 28.57
C ALA A 131 -2.34 30.21 29.58
N THR A 132 -1.85 30.98 30.57
CA THR A 132 -0.80 30.51 31.49
C THR A 132 -1.37 29.72 32.67
N GLY A 133 -2.55 30.09 33.16
CA GLY A 133 -3.26 29.40 34.22
C GLY A 133 -4.05 28.19 33.74
N THR A 134 -4.31 27.24 34.66
CA THR A 134 -4.94 25.94 34.35
C THR A 134 -6.33 26.00 33.73
N ARG A 135 -7.04 27.13 33.82
CA ARG A 135 -8.35 27.35 33.17
C ARG A 135 -8.48 28.71 32.50
N ASP A 136 -7.35 29.31 32.17
CA ASP A 136 -7.34 30.58 31.45
C ASP A 136 -7.85 30.37 30.02
N VAL A 137 -8.54 31.38 29.49
CA VAL A 137 -9.09 31.35 28.14
C VAL A 137 -8.45 32.46 27.32
N ALA A 138 -7.56 32.08 26.41
CA ALA A 138 -6.95 32.99 25.44
C ALA A 138 -7.45 32.65 24.03
N ILE A 139 -8.15 33.59 23.38
CA ILE A 139 -8.72 33.40 22.04
C ILE A 139 -8.36 34.60 21.17
N GLY A 140 -7.63 34.33 20.08
CA GLY A 140 -7.16 35.32 19.11
C GLY A 140 -5.64 35.41 19.03
N ALA A 141 -5.13 35.88 17.90
CA ALA A 141 -3.71 36.00 17.66
C ALA A 141 -3.05 36.91 18.72
N GLY A 142 -2.06 36.39 19.45
CA GLY A 142 -1.34 37.10 20.51
C GLY A 142 -2.16 37.44 21.75
N ALA A 143 -3.35 36.83 21.95
CA ALA A 143 -4.10 36.99 23.19
C ALA A 143 -3.33 36.36 24.36
N VAL A 144 -3.28 37.02 25.52
CA VAL A 144 -2.60 36.56 26.73
C VAL A 144 -3.58 36.60 27.90
N ALA A 145 -3.96 35.43 28.41
CA ALA A 145 -4.70 35.28 29.65
C ALA A 145 -3.72 34.71 30.70
N ASP A 146 -3.37 35.53 31.69
CA ASP A 146 -2.41 35.19 32.74
C ASP A 146 -2.96 35.44 34.14
N SER A 147 -3.58 34.41 34.72
CA SER A 147 -4.04 34.44 36.12
C SER A 147 -2.92 34.29 37.14
N THR A 148 -1.69 33.94 36.72
CA THR A 148 -0.57 33.69 37.63
C THR A 148 0.09 34.96 38.15
N ASN A 149 -0.08 36.08 37.46
CA ASN A 149 0.52 37.37 37.82
C ASN A 149 -0.37 38.23 38.76
N ALA A 150 -1.29 37.59 39.50
CA ALA A 150 -2.17 38.26 40.48
C ALA A 150 -1.43 38.64 41.77
N SER A 151 -1.74 39.80 42.35
CA SER A 151 -1.39 40.09 43.75
C SER A 151 -2.46 39.49 44.68
N GLY A 152 -2.21 38.33 45.29
CA GLY A 152 -3.08 37.74 46.33
C GLY A 152 -4.00 36.60 45.88
N HIS A 153 -3.44 35.54 45.29
CA HIS A 153 -4.18 34.44 44.66
C HIS A 153 -5.18 33.73 45.59
N ASN A 154 -6.43 33.66 45.14
CA ASN A 154 -7.34 32.56 45.46
C ASN A 154 -7.35 31.60 44.24
N PRO A 155 -7.17 30.27 44.41
CA PRO A 155 -7.06 29.28 43.32
C PRO A 155 -8.28 29.13 42.37
N GLN A 156 -9.27 30.03 42.42
CA GLN A 156 -10.47 30.03 41.57
C GLN A 156 -10.52 31.18 40.55
N ASN A 157 -9.53 32.07 40.56
CA ASN A 157 -9.55 33.27 39.74
C ASN A 157 -8.92 33.02 38.36
N TYR A 158 -9.72 32.60 37.39
CA TYR A 158 -9.29 32.42 35.99
C TYR A 158 -9.31 33.75 35.24
N SER A 159 -8.45 33.89 34.24
CA SER A 159 -8.40 35.05 33.37
C SER A 159 -8.91 34.71 31.97
N VAL A 160 -9.50 35.71 31.31
CA VAL A 160 -10.08 35.56 29.97
C VAL A 160 -9.59 36.70 29.09
N ALA A 161 -8.89 36.38 28.01
CA ALA A 161 -8.47 37.31 26.98
C ALA A 161 -9.03 36.89 25.63
N ILE A 162 -9.94 37.70 25.06
CA ILE A 162 -10.53 37.44 23.74
C ILE A 162 -10.33 38.65 22.84
N GLY A 163 -9.57 38.46 21.75
CA GLY A 163 -9.23 39.50 20.77
C GLY A 163 -7.75 39.45 20.37
N ASN A 164 -7.42 39.99 19.20
CA ASN A 164 -6.03 40.07 18.74
C ASN A 164 -5.21 40.96 19.70
N GLY A 165 -4.18 40.41 20.34
CA GLY A 165 -3.36 41.12 21.32
C GLY A 165 -4.06 41.48 22.65
N ALA A 166 -5.24 40.93 22.94
CA ALA A 166 -5.91 41.14 24.23
C ALA A 166 -5.04 40.56 25.36
N THR A 167 -4.87 41.27 26.47
CA THR A 167 -4.03 40.87 27.61
C THR A 167 -4.84 40.99 28.90
N ALA A 168 -5.18 39.87 29.53
CA ALA A 168 -5.82 39.79 30.84
C ALA A 168 -4.81 39.26 31.85
N ASN A 169 -4.23 40.15 32.65
CA ASN A 169 -3.18 39.86 33.61
C ASN A 169 -3.74 39.95 35.05
N GLY A 170 -3.53 38.92 35.85
CA GLY A 170 -4.02 38.81 37.21
C GLY A 170 -5.30 37.97 37.33
N GLY A 171 -5.55 37.51 38.56
CA GLY A 171 -6.64 36.59 38.87
C GLY A 171 -7.99 37.28 38.69
N GLY A 172 -8.84 36.71 37.82
CA GLY A 172 -10.16 37.25 37.52
C GLY A 172 -10.16 38.37 36.47
N ALA A 173 -9.01 38.65 35.85
CA ALA A 173 -8.92 39.64 34.78
C ALA A 173 -9.68 39.16 33.53
N VAL A 174 -10.46 40.07 32.94
CA VAL A 174 -11.23 39.80 31.72
C VAL A 174 -10.99 40.92 30.71
N ALA A 175 -10.26 40.62 29.63
CA ALA A 175 -9.97 41.53 28.53
C ALA A 175 -10.73 41.11 27.26
N PHE A 176 -11.59 41.98 26.75
CA PHE A 176 -12.35 41.77 25.51
C PHE A 176 -12.05 42.86 24.49
N GLY A 177 -11.71 42.46 23.26
CA GLY A 177 -11.39 43.35 22.14
C GLY A 177 -9.91 43.34 21.76
N GLY A 178 -9.61 43.73 20.53
CA GLY A 178 -8.22 43.80 20.04
C GLY A 178 -7.39 44.81 20.83
N GLY A 179 -6.24 44.38 21.35
CA GLY A 179 -5.34 45.21 22.16
C GLY A 179 -5.87 45.60 23.55
N ALA A 180 -7.01 45.06 23.99
CA ALA A 180 -7.55 45.35 25.33
C ALA A 180 -6.59 44.83 26.41
N VAL A 181 -6.25 45.64 27.41
CA VAL A 181 -5.36 45.24 28.52
C VAL A 181 -6.08 45.43 29.85
N VAL A 182 -6.14 44.39 30.67
CA VAL A 182 -6.74 44.41 32.01
C VAL A 182 -5.75 43.83 33.01
N GLY A 183 -5.55 44.53 34.12
CA GLY A 183 -4.60 44.21 35.18
C GLY A 183 -3.19 44.74 34.93
N SER A 184 -2.38 44.74 35.98
CA SER A 184 -0.99 45.21 35.94
C SER A 184 -0.06 44.05 35.62
N GLY A 185 0.69 44.18 34.52
CA GLY A 185 1.84 43.32 34.20
C GLY A 185 2.94 43.39 35.26
#